data_AF-A0A376TH05-F1
#
_entry.id   AF-A0A376TH05-F1
#
_cell.length_a   1.000
_cell.length_b   1.000
_cell.length_c   1.000
_cell.angle_alpha   90.00
_cell.angle_beta   90.00
_cell.angle_gamma   90.00
#
_symmetry.space_group_name_H-M   'P 1'
#
loop_
_entity.id
_entity.type
_entity.pdbx_description
1 polymer ?
#
loop_
_entity_poly.entity_id
_entity_poly.type
_entity_poly.pdbx_seq_one_letter_code
_entity_poly.pdbx_strand_id
1 'polypeptide(L)'
;MLLLVRVFDAFADVFAGRVVDSVNTRWGKFRPFLLFGTAPLMIFSVLVFWVPTDWSHGSKVVYAYLTYMGLGLCYSLVNIPYGSLATAMTQQPQSRARLGAARGIAASLTFVCLAFLIGPSIKNSSPEEMVSVYHFWTIVLAIAGMVLYFICFKSTRENVVRIVAQPSLKISLQTLKRNRPAVYVVHRCAVCADFDLRGQRLVVVLRALCVK
;
A
#
# COMPACT_ATOMS: atom_id res chain seq x y z
N MET A 1 4.11 -16.41 11.59
CA MET A 1 4.66 -15.10 11.22
C MET A 1 3.63 -14.17 10.54
N LEU A 2 2.87 -14.62 9.54
CA LEU A 2 1.92 -13.75 8.81
C LEU A 2 0.74 -13.21 9.65
N LEU A 3 0.21 -13.96 10.62
CA LEU A 3 -0.95 -13.51 11.41
C LEU A 3 -0.65 -12.27 12.27
N LEU A 4 0.52 -12.19 12.90
CA LEU A 4 0.92 -11.05 13.73
C LEU A 4 1.05 -9.76 12.90
N VAL A 5 1.66 -9.86 11.73
CA VAL A 5 1.80 -8.73 10.80
C VAL A 5 0.42 -8.26 10.32
N ARG A 6 -0.52 -9.18 10.05
CA ARG A 6 -1.87 -8.82 9.61
C ARG A 6 -2.72 -8.19 10.70
N VAL A 7 -2.57 -8.65 11.95
CA VAL A 7 -3.21 -8.00 13.10
C VAL A 7 -2.67 -6.58 13.23
N PHE A 8 -1.36 -6.39 13.10
CA PHE A 8 -0.76 -5.06 13.09
C PHE A 8 -1.22 -4.20 11.91
N ASP A 9 -1.30 -4.76 10.70
CA ASP A 9 -1.82 -4.05 9.52
C ASP A 9 -3.25 -3.57 9.75
N ALA A 10 -4.11 -4.38 10.37
CA ALA A 10 -5.47 -3.97 10.70
C ALA A 10 -5.50 -2.78 11.68
N PHE A 11 -4.60 -2.75 12.67
CA PHE A 11 -4.46 -1.59 13.56
C PHE A 11 -3.87 -0.38 12.83
N ALA A 12 -2.87 -0.59 11.97
CA ALA A 12 -2.25 0.45 11.16
C ALA A 12 -3.25 1.07 10.18
N ASP A 13 -4.13 0.28 9.57
CA ASP A 13 -5.21 0.76 8.69
C ASP A 13 -6.21 1.66 9.44
N VAL A 14 -6.61 1.25 10.65
CA VAL A 14 -7.51 2.06 11.50
C VAL A 14 -6.82 3.35 11.94
N PHE A 15 -5.55 3.28 12.30
CA PHE A 15 -4.75 4.45 12.67
C PHE A 15 -4.60 5.40 11.48
N ALA A 16 -4.19 4.87 10.32
CA ALA A 16 -4.03 5.61 9.08
C ALA A 16 -5.33 6.28 8.64
N GLY A 17 -6.46 5.57 8.71
CA GLY A 17 -7.78 6.13 8.44
C GLY A 17 -8.10 7.33 9.33
N ARG A 18 -7.82 7.23 10.63
CA ARG A 18 -8.02 8.36 11.57
C ARG A 18 -7.09 9.53 11.31
N VAL A 19 -5.81 9.28 11.01
CA VAL A 19 -4.85 10.35 10.71
C VAL A 19 -5.30 11.10 9.46
N VAL A 20 -5.66 10.37 8.40
CA VAL A 20 -6.20 10.94 7.14
C VAL A 20 -7.48 11.72 7.39
N ASP A 21 -8.33 11.26 8.31
CA ASP A 21 -9.56 11.96 8.65
C ASP A 21 -9.37 13.23 9.48
N SER A 22 -8.35 13.26 10.34
CA SER A 22 -8.05 14.38 11.24
C SER A 22 -7.30 15.54 10.59
N VAL A 23 -6.54 15.28 9.52
CA VAL A 23 -5.71 16.30 8.87
C VAL A 23 -6.54 17.05 7.84
N ASN A 24 -6.73 18.36 8.09
CA ASN A 24 -7.34 19.27 7.14
C ASN A 24 -6.34 20.39 6.83
N THR A 25 -5.82 20.43 5.60
CA THR A 25 -4.82 21.42 5.20
C THR A 25 -5.34 22.34 4.11
N ARG A 26 -4.70 23.51 3.96
CA ARG A 26 -5.04 24.51 2.93
C ARG A 26 -4.90 24.00 1.49
N TRP A 27 -4.17 22.90 1.27
CA TRP A 27 -3.95 22.31 -0.07
C TRP A 27 -4.93 21.20 -0.43
N GLY A 28 -5.84 20.83 0.48
CA GLY A 28 -6.74 19.68 0.35
C GLY A 28 -6.56 18.69 1.50
N LYS A 29 -7.47 17.71 1.60
CA LYS A 29 -7.46 16.69 2.65
C LYS A 29 -6.53 15.53 2.31
N PHE A 30 -6.49 15.10 1.05
CA PHE A 30 -5.76 13.89 0.63
C PHE A 30 -4.44 14.21 -0.08
N ARG A 31 -4.33 15.40 -0.69
CA ARG A 31 -3.11 15.86 -1.37
C ARG A 31 -1.82 15.82 -0.52
N PRO A 32 -1.78 16.33 0.72
CA PRO A 32 -0.55 16.29 1.53
C PRO A 32 -0.10 14.86 1.81
N PHE A 33 -1.03 13.92 2.02
CA PHE A 33 -0.70 12.52 2.28
C PHE A 33 -0.02 11.83 1.09
N LEU A 34 -0.35 12.20 -0.15
CA LEU A 34 0.33 11.66 -1.32
C LEU A 34 1.80 12.09 -1.39
N LEU A 35 2.13 13.30 -0.93
CA LEU A 35 3.52 13.78 -0.95
C LEU A 35 4.28 13.31 0.30
N PHE A 36 3.74 13.62 1.48
CA PHE A 36 4.36 13.32 2.77
C PHE A 36 4.29 11.85 3.17
N GLY A 37 3.32 11.08 2.65
CA GLY A 37 3.23 9.64 2.88
C GLY A 37 4.09 8.82 1.92
N THR A 38 4.29 9.30 0.69
CA THR A 38 5.16 8.61 -0.29
C THR A 38 6.64 8.70 0.09
N ALA A 39 7.09 9.80 0.68
CA ALA A 39 8.48 9.95 1.13
C ALA A 39 8.91 8.86 2.14
N PRO A 40 8.22 8.64 3.27
CA PRO A 40 8.57 7.58 4.21
C PRO A 40 8.34 6.19 3.59
N LEU A 41 7.32 5.99 2.73
CA LEU A 41 7.15 4.73 2.01
C LEU A 41 8.38 4.36 1.18
N MET A 42 8.96 5.32 0.45
CA MET A 42 10.15 5.06 -0.36
C MET A 42 11.39 4.80 0.49
N ILE A 43 11.55 5.52 1.61
CA ILE A 43 12.63 5.28 2.56
C ILE A 43 12.52 3.87 3.16
N PHE A 44 11.33 3.46 3.62
CA PHE A 44 11.11 2.11 4.14
C PHE A 44 11.29 1.03 3.08
N SER A 45 10.92 1.29 1.83
CA SER A 45 11.13 0.35 0.72
C SER A 45 12.62 0.09 0.49
N VAL A 46 13.48 1.12 0.57
CA VAL A 46 14.94 0.96 0.45
C VAL A 46 15.51 0.28 1.71
N LEU A 47 15.05 0.66 2.91
CA LEU A 47 15.49 0.08 4.18
C LEU A 47 15.23 -1.44 4.28
N VAL A 48 14.14 -1.93 3.68
CA VAL A 48 13.82 -3.37 3.65
C VAL A 48 14.89 -4.17 2.88
N PHE A 49 15.48 -3.59 1.83
CA PHE A 49 16.57 -4.22 1.08
C PHE A 49 17.96 -3.85 1.61
N TRP A 50 18.04 -2.93 2.57
CA TRP A 50 19.28 -2.60 3.29
C TRP A 50 19.34 -3.44 4.58
N VAL A 51 19.68 -4.72 4.44
CA VAL A 51 19.88 -5.61 5.60
C VAL A 51 21.38 -5.75 5.87
N PRO A 52 21.90 -5.25 7.00
CA PRO A 52 23.30 -5.46 7.37
C PRO A 52 23.61 -6.95 7.51
N THR A 53 24.53 -7.46 6.70
CA THR A 53 24.97 -8.86 6.70
C THR A 53 25.73 -9.25 7.97
N ASP A 54 26.24 -8.27 8.72
CA ASP A 54 27.12 -8.50 9.89
C ASP A 54 26.36 -8.70 11.21
N TRP A 55 25.03 -8.63 11.20
CA TRP A 55 24.21 -8.75 12.42
C TRP A 55 23.87 -10.20 12.76
N SER A 56 23.69 -10.48 14.06
CA SER A 56 23.25 -11.79 14.55
C SER A 56 21.88 -12.17 13.98
N HIS A 57 21.61 -13.48 13.86
CA HIS A 57 20.37 -13.98 13.28
C HIS A 57 19.12 -13.43 13.98
N GLY A 58 19.16 -13.28 15.31
CA GLY A 58 18.05 -12.70 16.09
C GLY A 58 17.81 -11.21 15.78
N SER A 59 18.88 -10.41 15.70
CA SER A 59 18.78 -8.98 15.35
C SER A 59 18.28 -8.74 13.92
N LYS A 60 18.67 -9.59 12.97
CA LYS A 60 18.19 -9.52 11.57
C LYS A 60 16.69 -9.75 11.47
N VAL A 61 16.17 -10.72 12.23
CA VAL A 61 14.73 -11.00 12.27
C VAL A 61 13.96 -9.81 12.84
N VAL A 62 14.42 -9.24 13.97
CA VAL A 62 13.77 -8.06 14.57
C VAL A 62 13.80 -6.85 13.63
N TYR A 63 14.92 -6.59 12.94
CA TYR A 63 15.02 -5.53 11.95
C TYR A 63 14.02 -5.74 10.80
N ALA A 64 13.97 -6.94 10.23
CA ALA A 64 13.03 -7.28 9.17
C ALA A 64 11.56 -7.09 9.59
N TYR A 65 11.24 -7.38 10.86
CA TYR A 65 9.91 -7.12 11.40
C TYR A 65 9.58 -5.63 11.46
N LEU A 66 10.47 -4.82 12.02
CA LEU A 66 10.23 -3.39 12.19
C LEU A 66 10.11 -2.66 10.85
N THR A 67 11.00 -2.97 9.89
CA THR A 67 10.97 -2.35 8.57
C THR A 67 9.73 -2.77 7.77
N TYR A 68 9.32 -4.03 7.85
CA TYR A 68 8.11 -4.51 7.19
C TYR A 68 6.84 -3.92 7.80
N MET A 69 6.76 -3.82 9.14
CA MET A 69 5.64 -3.17 9.83
C MET A 69 5.55 -1.67 9.50
N GLY A 70 6.69 -0.98 9.45
CA GLY A 70 6.76 0.42 9.02
C GLY A 70 6.34 0.62 7.57
N LEU A 71 6.77 -0.28 6.67
CA LEU A 71 6.36 -0.28 5.27
C LEU A 71 4.84 -0.47 5.13
N GLY A 72 4.26 -1.44 5.86
CA GLY A 72 2.81 -1.68 5.87
C GLY A 72 2.02 -0.45 6.31
N LEU A 73 2.45 0.19 7.40
CA LEU A 73 1.82 1.42 7.90
C LEU A 73 1.90 2.57 6.89
N CYS A 74 3.06 2.78 6.28
CA CYS A 74 3.23 3.81 5.25
C CYS A 74 2.39 3.50 4.00
N TYR A 75 2.31 2.23 3.60
CA TYR A 75 1.49 1.80 2.49
C TYR A 75 0.01 2.12 2.73
N SER A 76 -0.52 1.82 3.91
CA SER A 76 -1.90 2.15 4.28
C SER A 76 -2.16 3.65 4.32
N LEU A 77 -1.22 4.44 4.85
CA LEU A 77 -1.29 5.90 4.87
C LEU A 77 -1.35 6.53 3.48
N VAL A 78 -0.82 5.88 2.45
CA VAL A 78 -0.88 6.36 1.05
C VAL A 78 -2.08 5.77 0.30
N ASN A 79 -2.36 4.48 0.48
CA ASN A 79 -3.37 3.76 -0.28
C ASN A 79 -4.81 4.17 0.10
N ILE A 80 -5.09 4.38 1.39
CA ILE A 80 -6.41 4.83 1.89
C ILE A 80 -6.81 6.20 1.30
N PRO A 81 -5.98 7.26 1.38
CA PRO A 81 -6.33 8.54 0.79
C PRO A 81 -6.33 8.48 -0.74
N TYR A 82 -5.45 7.70 -1.37
CA TYR A 82 -5.43 7.52 -2.83
C TYR A 82 -6.73 6.88 -3.36
N GLY A 83 -7.24 5.85 -2.69
CA GLY A 83 -8.54 5.25 -3.03
C GLY A 83 -9.72 6.20 -2.78
N SER A 84 -9.64 6.99 -1.72
CA SER A 84 -10.68 7.98 -1.37
C SER A 84 -10.70 9.17 -2.33
N LEU A 85 -9.54 9.56 -2.87
CA LEU A 85 -9.38 10.67 -3.81
C LEU A 85 -10.20 10.48 -5.09
N ALA A 86 -10.23 9.26 -5.65
CA ALA A 86 -11.03 8.94 -6.83
C ALA A 86 -12.54 9.22 -6.62
N THR A 87 -13.02 9.10 -5.38
CA THR A 87 -14.41 9.38 -5.00
C THR A 87 -14.65 10.86 -4.69
N ALA A 88 -13.61 11.58 -4.30
CA ALA A 88 -13.67 13.02 -4.02
C ALA A 88 -13.57 13.87 -5.30
N MET A 89 -12.94 13.37 -6.36
CA MET A 89 -12.79 14.08 -7.64
C MET A 89 -14.06 14.10 -8.49
N THR A 90 -14.90 13.06 -8.44
CA THR A 90 -16.11 12.97 -9.28
C THR A 90 -17.30 12.37 -8.52
N GLN A 91 -18.48 12.96 -8.72
CA GLN A 91 -19.74 12.50 -8.12
C GLN A 91 -20.50 11.53 -9.02
N GLN A 92 -20.14 11.44 -10.30
CA GLN A 92 -20.81 10.57 -11.26
C GLN A 92 -20.30 9.13 -11.14
N PRO A 93 -21.18 8.14 -10.86
CA PRO A 93 -20.78 6.74 -10.70
C PRO A 93 -20.03 6.18 -11.92
N GLN A 94 -20.44 6.57 -13.12
CA GLN A 94 -19.85 6.13 -14.38
C GLN A 94 -18.40 6.61 -14.54
N SER A 95 -18.14 7.89 -14.22
CA SER A 95 -16.80 8.49 -14.24
C SER A 95 -15.88 7.89 -13.18
N ARG A 96 -16.43 7.61 -11.98
CA ARG A 96 -15.70 6.90 -10.91
C ARG A 96 -15.32 5.48 -11.33
N ALA A 97 -16.22 4.74 -11.97
CA ALA A 97 -15.95 3.39 -12.46
C ALA A 97 -14.86 3.39 -13.54
N ARG A 98 -14.90 4.36 -14.47
CA ARG A 98 -13.84 4.54 -15.49
C ARG A 98 -12.48 4.84 -14.89
N LEU A 99 -12.42 5.72 -13.87
CA LEU A 99 -11.17 5.99 -13.12
C LEU A 99 -10.64 4.72 -12.42
N GLY A 100 -11.53 3.95 -11.79
CA GLY A 100 -11.17 2.68 -11.16
C GLY A 100 -10.62 1.66 -12.16
N ALA A 101 -11.25 1.53 -13.32
CA ALA A 101 -10.81 0.65 -14.40
C ALA A 101 -9.46 1.11 -15.00
N ALA A 102 -9.31 2.41 -15.28
CA ALA A 102 -8.05 2.98 -15.76
C ALA A 102 -6.90 2.73 -14.79
N ARG A 103 -7.13 2.89 -13.47
CA ARG A 103 -6.17 2.55 -12.42
C ARG A 103 -5.78 1.07 -12.45
N GLY A 104 -6.76 0.18 -12.60
CA GLY A 104 -6.51 -1.27 -12.69
C GLY A 104 -5.66 -1.63 -13.90
N ILE A 105 -6.01 -1.11 -15.08
CA ILE A 105 -5.25 -1.33 -16.32
C ILE A 105 -3.82 -0.78 -16.19
N ALA A 106 -3.67 0.43 -15.65
CA ALA A 106 -2.35 1.03 -15.42
C ALA A 106 -1.51 0.17 -14.47
N ALA A 107 -2.09 -0.33 -13.36
CA ALA A 107 -1.39 -1.21 -12.43
C ALA A 107 -0.94 -2.52 -13.09
N SER A 108 -1.81 -3.15 -13.88
CA SER A 108 -1.46 -4.37 -14.63
C SER A 108 -0.35 -4.12 -15.64
N LEU A 109 -0.41 -3.00 -16.37
CA LEU A 109 0.63 -2.62 -17.32
C LEU A 109 1.97 -2.37 -16.62
N THR A 110 1.96 -1.65 -15.50
CA THR A 110 3.17 -1.43 -14.68
C THR A 110 3.77 -2.75 -14.23
N PHE A 111 2.96 -3.70 -13.77
CA PHE A 111 3.45 -5.01 -13.34
C PHE A 111 4.11 -5.78 -14.49
N VAL A 112 3.51 -5.77 -15.68
CA VAL A 112 4.08 -6.39 -16.88
C VAL A 112 5.40 -5.72 -17.26
N CYS A 113 5.44 -4.39 -17.37
CA CYS A 113 6.67 -3.66 -17.66
C CYS A 113 7.79 -3.98 -16.65
N LEU A 114 7.44 -4.06 -15.36
CA LEU A 114 8.38 -4.40 -14.30
C LEU A 114 8.95 -5.81 -14.46
N ALA A 115 8.09 -6.79 -14.77
CA ALA A 115 8.51 -8.17 -15.00
C ALA A 115 9.47 -8.27 -16.20
N PHE A 116 9.23 -7.51 -17.27
CA PHE A 116 10.11 -7.47 -18.44
C PHE A 116 11.44 -6.77 -18.19
N LEU A 117 11.46 -5.71 -17.36
CA LEU A 117 12.69 -4.98 -17.04
C LEU A 117 13.58 -5.74 -16.05
N ILE A 118 12.99 -6.28 -14.99
CA ILE A 118 13.75 -6.93 -13.91
C ILE A 118 14.03 -8.41 -14.23
N GLY A 119 13.11 -9.09 -14.92
CA GLY A 119 13.21 -10.53 -15.22
C GLY A 119 14.54 -10.96 -15.87
N PRO A 120 15.02 -10.29 -16.92
CA PRO A 120 16.31 -10.58 -17.54
C PRO A 120 17.50 -10.33 -16.63
N SER A 121 17.44 -9.27 -15.80
CA SER A 121 18.51 -8.96 -14.83
C SER A 121 18.66 -10.08 -13.81
N ILE A 122 17.56 -10.65 -13.30
CA ILE A 122 17.60 -11.74 -12.32
C ILE A 122 18.15 -13.03 -12.94
N LYS A 123 17.75 -13.36 -14.17
CA LYS A 123 18.14 -14.61 -14.83
C LYS A 123 19.65 -14.71 -15.10
N ASN A 124 20.30 -13.57 -15.30
CA ASN A 124 21.73 -13.50 -15.59
C ASN A 124 22.60 -13.28 -14.35
N SER A 125 21.99 -13.19 -13.16
CA SER A 125 22.70 -12.91 -11.90
C SER A 125 23.05 -14.19 -11.14
N SER A 126 24.24 -14.24 -10.54
CA SER A 126 24.58 -15.26 -9.55
C SER A 126 23.84 -15.04 -8.21
N PRO A 127 23.61 -16.07 -7.37
CA PRO A 127 22.84 -15.95 -6.11
C PRO A 127 23.36 -14.87 -5.15
N GLU A 128 24.67 -14.62 -5.16
CA GLU A 128 25.34 -13.63 -4.30
C GLU A 128 25.13 -12.20 -4.81
N GLU A 129 25.01 -12.01 -6.13
CA GLU A 129 24.77 -10.70 -6.76
C GLU A 129 23.29 -10.30 -6.79
N MET A 130 22.37 -11.26 -6.60
CA MET A 130 20.93 -11.01 -6.64
C MET A 130 20.50 -9.90 -5.66
N VAL A 131 21.07 -9.86 -4.46
CA VAL A 131 20.74 -8.84 -3.44
C VAL A 131 21.08 -7.44 -3.93
N SER A 132 22.25 -7.27 -4.55
CA SER A 132 22.70 -5.98 -5.11
C SER A 132 21.81 -5.55 -6.28
N VAL A 133 21.46 -6.47 -7.16
CA VAL A 133 20.54 -6.23 -8.29
C VAL A 133 19.16 -5.80 -7.81
N TYR A 134 18.60 -6.45 -6.78
CA TYR A 134 17.33 -6.04 -6.19
C TYR A 134 17.42 -4.66 -5.53
N HIS A 135 18.52 -4.36 -4.85
CA HIS A 135 18.73 -3.07 -4.20
C HIS A 135 18.77 -1.92 -5.22
N PHE A 136 19.55 -2.11 -6.29
CA PHE A 136 19.65 -1.15 -7.40
C PHE A 136 18.29 -0.87 -8.04
N TRP A 137 17.57 -1.91 -8.43
CA TRP A 137 16.25 -1.77 -9.04
C TRP A 137 15.23 -1.13 -8.08
N THR A 138 15.30 -1.43 -6.78
CA THR A 138 14.42 -0.82 -5.78
C THR A 138 14.65 0.69 -5.68
N ILE A 139 15.90 1.15 -5.70
CA ILE A 139 16.22 2.59 -5.70
C ILE A 139 15.69 3.26 -6.96
N VAL A 140 15.93 2.67 -8.14
CA VAL A 140 15.45 3.21 -9.42
C VAL A 140 13.93 3.36 -9.42
N LEU A 141 13.22 2.33 -8.95
CA LEU A 141 11.75 2.35 -8.85
C LEU A 141 11.25 3.32 -7.78
N ALA A 142 11.98 3.47 -6.68
CA ALA A 142 11.61 4.40 -5.62
C ALA A 142 11.67 5.85 -6.12
N ILE A 143 12.72 6.20 -6.86
CA ILE A 143 12.89 7.52 -7.49
C ILE A 143 11.80 7.73 -8.56
N ALA A 144 11.63 6.77 -9.48
CA ALA A 144 10.60 6.86 -10.52
C ALA A 144 9.19 6.99 -9.92
N GLY A 145 8.90 6.21 -8.88
CA GLY A 145 7.65 6.27 -8.12
C GLY A 145 7.44 7.64 -7.47
N MET A 146 8.47 8.21 -6.83
CA MET A 146 8.39 9.55 -6.24
C MET A 146 8.04 10.61 -7.28
N VAL A 147 8.64 10.55 -8.47
CA VAL A 147 8.32 11.47 -9.59
C VAL A 147 6.87 11.30 -10.05
N LEU A 148 6.41 10.05 -10.22
CA LEU A 148 5.02 9.78 -10.61
C LEU A 148 4.01 10.26 -9.56
N TYR A 149 4.28 10.05 -8.28
CA TYR A 149 3.44 10.56 -7.19
C TYR A 149 3.45 12.09 -7.12
N PHE A 150 4.57 12.73 -7.42
CA PHE A 150 4.66 14.19 -7.53
C PHE A 150 3.82 14.74 -8.70
N ILE A 151 3.88 14.08 -9.87
CA ILE A 151 3.02 14.41 -11.01
C ILE A 151 1.54 14.20 -10.65
N CYS A 152 1.21 13.11 -9.96
CA CYS A 152 -0.14 12.81 -9.49
C CYS A 152 -0.66 13.90 -8.54
N PHE A 153 0.18 14.36 -7.61
CA PHE A 153 -0.13 15.47 -6.70
C PHE A 153 -0.46 16.76 -7.48
N LYS A 154 0.35 17.11 -8.48
CA LYS A 154 0.14 18.31 -9.31
C LYS A 154 -1.12 18.20 -10.20
N SER A 155 -1.38 17.02 -10.75
CA SER A 155 -2.47 16.76 -11.68
C SER A 155 -3.83 16.65 -10.99
N THR A 156 -3.86 16.12 -9.76
CA THR A 156 -5.13 15.89 -9.06
C THR A 156 -5.67 17.19 -8.45
N ARG A 157 -6.85 17.68 -8.87
CA ARG A 157 -7.59 18.73 -8.16
C ARG A 157 -8.74 18.13 -7.34
N GLU A 158 -8.72 18.35 -6.03
CA GLU A 158 -9.86 18.03 -5.16
C GLU A 158 -10.97 19.08 -5.42
N ASN A 159 -12.12 18.64 -5.92
CA ASN A 159 -13.24 19.52 -6.28
C ASN A 159 -14.39 19.50 -5.25
N VAL A 160 -14.44 18.50 -4.35
CA VAL A 160 -15.56 18.34 -3.41
C VAL A 160 -15.05 18.15 -1.98
N VAL A 161 -14.99 19.24 -1.21
CA VAL A 161 -14.69 19.20 0.22
C VAL A 161 -15.94 18.73 0.96
N ARG A 162 -16.11 17.42 1.13
CA ARG A 162 -17.14 16.90 2.04
C ARG A 162 -16.65 17.02 3.47
N ILE A 163 -17.09 18.07 4.17
CA ILE A 163 -16.97 18.18 5.63
C ILE A 163 -18.00 17.21 6.23
N VAL A 164 -17.61 15.95 6.42
CA VAL A 164 -18.46 14.98 7.12
C VAL A 164 -18.11 15.02 8.60
N ALA A 165 -19.08 15.37 9.45
CA ALA A 165 -18.92 15.34 10.90
C ALA A 165 -18.58 13.91 11.35
N GLN A 166 -17.54 13.77 12.19
CA GLN A 166 -16.97 12.49 12.59
C GLN A 166 -17.87 11.78 13.62
N PRO A 167 -18.45 10.60 13.33
CA PRO A 167 -19.05 9.77 14.35
C PRO A 167 -17.95 9.11 15.20
N SER A 168 -18.13 9.05 16.52
CA SER A 168 -17.18 8.35 17.40
C SER A 168 -17.12 6.85 17.04
N LEU A 169 -15.97 6.20 17.26
CA LEU A 169 -15.80 4.76 16.93
C LEU A 169 -16.85 3.87 17.61
N LYS A 170 -17.34 4.26 18.79
CA LYS A 170 -18.41 3.53 19.50
C LYS A 170 -19.72 3.58 18.71
N ILE A 171 -20.05 4.75 18.14
CA ILE A 171 -21.24 4.95 17.32
C ILE A 171 -21.11 4.21 15.99
N SER A 172 -19.92 4.22 15.36
CA SER A 172 -19.67 3.45 14.14
C SER A 172 -19.78 1.94 14.36
N LEU A 173 -19.21 1.39 15.45
CA LEU A 173 -19.34 -0.04 15.79
C LEU A 173 -20.78 -0.43 16.12
N GLN A 174 -21.51 0.42 16.84
CA GLN A 174 -22.91 0.17 17.19
C GLN A 174 -23.82 0.22 15.97
N THR A 175 -23.53 1.11 15.02
CA THR A 175 -24.23 1.20 13.73
C THR A 175 -23.92 -0.01 12.85
N LEU A 176 -22.68 -0.48 12.84
CA LEU A 176 -22.28 -1.68 12.10
C LEU A 176 -23.03 -2.91 12.61
N LYS A 177 -23.13 -3.09 13.94
CA LYS A 177 -23.89 -4.20 14.55
C LYS A 177 -25.39 -4.12 14.28
N ARG A 178 -25.95 -2.92 14.11
CA ARG A 178 -27.40 -2.72 13.90
C ARG A 178 -27.81 -2.84 12.43
N ASN A 179 -26.88 -2.67 11.49
CA ASN A 179 -27.19 -2.57 10.07
C ASN A 179 -26.71 -3.82 9.30
N ARG A 180 -27.59 -4.82 9.15
CA ARG A 180 -27.31 -6.09 8.43
C ARG A 180 -26.67 -5.92 7.03
N PRO A 181 -27.11 -4.98 6.16
CA PRO A 181 -26.45 -4.78 4.87
C PRO A 181 -25.01 -4.23 4.98
N ALA A 182 -24.69 -3.43 6.00
CA ALA A 182 -23.32 -2.96 6.22
C ALA A 182 -22.39 -4.11 6.65
N VAL A 183 -22.89 -5.02 7.50
CA VAL A 183 -22.16 -6.24 7.90
C VAL A 183 -21.88 -7.14 6.69
N TYR A 184 -22.86 -7.31 5.79
CA TYR A 184 -22.67 -8.11 4.58
C TYR A 184 -21.60 -7.54 3.64
N VAL A 185 -21.53 -6.22 3.49
CA VAL A 185 -20.48 -5.56 2.69
C VAL A 185 -19.11 -5.73 3.34
N VAL A 186 -19.01 -5.55 4.67
CA VAL A 186 -17.74 -5.76 5.40
C VAL A 186 -17.29 -7.22 5.30
N HIS A 187 -18.22 -8.17 5.44
CA HIS A 187 -17.92 -9.59 5.27
C HIS A 187 -17.46 -9.91 3.83
N ARG A 188 -18.11 -9.37 2.80
CA ARG A 188 -17.70 -9.59 1.40
C ARG A 188 -16.34 -8.95 1.09
N CYS A 189 -16.05 -7.77 1.62
CA CYS A 189 -14.73 -7.14 1.49
C CYS A 189 -13.64 -7.95 2.19
N ALA A 190 -13.91 -8.49 3.39
CA ALA A 190 -12.99 -9.38 4.08
C ALA A 190 -12.71 -10.66 3.26
N VAL A 191 -13.75 -11.28 2.69
CA VAL A 191 -13.60 -12.48 1.85
C VAL A 191 -12.84 -12.20 0.54
N CYS A 192 -13.04 -11.03 -0.08
CA CYS A 192 -12.24 -10.62 -1.25
C CYS A 192 -10.77 -10.37 -0.89
N ALA A 193 -10.49 -9.76 0.26
CA ALA A 193 -9.13 -9.63 0.77
C ALA A 193 -8.51 -11.00 1.05
N ASP A 194 -9.28 -11.95 1.61
CA ASP A 194 -8.88 -13.35 1.79
C ASP A 194 -8.58 -14.09 0.47
N PHE A 195 -9.23 -13.71 -0.63
CA PHE A 195 -8.96 -14.27 -1.94
C PHE A 195 -7.62 -13.77 -2.52
N ASP A 196 -7.34 -12.47 -2.39
CA ASP A 196 -6.04 -11.89 -2.74
C ASP A 196 -4.91 -12.44 -1.85
N LEU A 197 -5.22 -12.69 -0.56
CA LEU A 197 -4.34 -13.35 0.42
C LEU A 197 -3.96 -14.78 0.02
N ARG A 198 -4.85 -15.54 -0.65
CA ARG A 198 -4.52 -16.87 -1.18
C ARG A 198 -3.58 -16.78 -2.39
N GLY A 199 -3.75 -15.76 -3.23
CA GLY A 199 -2.85 -15.47 -4.36
C GLY A 199 -1.41 -15.18 -3.91
N GLN A 200 -1.22 -14.29 -2.93
CA GLN A 200 0.12 -13.99 -2.38
C GLN A 200 0.74 -15.18 -1.62
N ARG A 201 -0.06 -15.96 -0.88
CA ARG A 201 0.41 -17.19 -0.22
C ARG A 201 0.96 -18.20 -1.23
N LEU A 202 0.30 -18.36 -2.37
CA LEU A 202 0.78 -19.24 -3.45
C LEU A 202 2.13 -18.77 -4.00
N VAL A 203 2.31 -17.46 -4.23
CA VAL A 203 3.58 -16.91 -4.75
C VAL A 203 4.73 -17.04 -3.75
N VAL A 204 4.48 -16.81 -2.46
CA VAL A 204 5.50 -16.95 -1.41
C VAL A 204 5.83 -18.42 -1.14
N VAL A 205 4.84 -19.31 -1.15
CA VAL A 205 5.06 -20.77 -1.00
C VAL A 205 5.78 -21.36 -2.22
N LEU A 206 5.44 -20.90 -3.43
CA LEU A 206 6.16 -21.28 -4.66
C LEU A 206 7.61 -20.78 -4.65
N ARG A 207 7.88 -19.56 -4.16
CA ARG A 207 9.26 -19.07 -3.98
C ARG A 207 10.02 -19.81 -2.89
N ALA A 208 9.36 -20.24 -1.81
CA ALA A 208 9.99 -21.03 -0.75
C ALA A 208 10.29 -22.48 -1.17
N LEU A 209 9.51 -23.04 -2.10
CA LEU A 209 9.74 -24.37 -2.68
C LEU A 209 10.82 -24.39 -3.76
N CYS A 210 11.07 -23.26 -4.44
CA CYS A 210 12.10 -23.14 -5.48
C CYS A 210 13.50 -22.83 -4.93
N VAL A 211 13.63 -22.61 -3.61
CA VAL A 211 14.92 -22.35 -2.91
C VAL A 211 15.39 -23.59 -2.13
N LYS A 212 14.85 -24.77 -2.46
CA LYS A 212 15.37 -26.07 -2.01
C LYS A 212 15.92 -26.87 -3.17
#